data_AF-A0AAW8JN00-F1
#
_entry.id   AF-A0AAW8JN00-F1
#
_cell.length_a   1.000
_cell.length_b   1.000
_cell.length_c   1.000
_cell.angle_alpha   90.00
_cell.angle_beta   90.00
_cell.angle_gamma   90.00
#
_symmetry.space_group_name_H-M   'P 1'
#
loop_
_entity.id
_entity.type
_entity.pdbx_description
1 polymer ?
#
loop_
_entity_poly.entity_id
_entity_poly.type
_entity_poly.pdbx_seq_one_letter_code
_entity_poly.pdbx_strand_id
1 'polypeptide(L)'
;QDIVAKSGEGSQAATDALGNSLAQNLGGSSTYKDGVVTAPNYQITNLDGTSSTAATVGDAISSLNTAVTTPLNFSGDKGTGSSNKLGSTLAVVGDSNITTTATQDQIAVTLNKDLTIDSITAGNSKLDNSGLTVKNGNNTALYGADGINLNNGAVTVNKDGLTIAGGPSVTSAGINAGNKTISNVADAVNANDAVNKAQLDAASKAQDGKSATLGESTATALGGDAKYENGVVTSPNYQITNLDGSNSTAATVGDAISSLNAAVTTPLTFTGDSGSSTNKLGTTLAITGDDNITTTASQG
;
A
#
# COMPACT_ATOMS: atom_id res chain seq x y z
N GLN A 1 47.12 2.37 -120.37
CA GLN A 1 46.18 1.38 -119.81
C GLN A 1 46.60 0.96 -118.40
N ASP A 2 47.89 0.74 -118.12
CA ASP A 2 48.36 0.17 -116.83
C ASP A 2 48.50 1.16 -115.64
N ILE A 3 48.71 2.46 -115.91
CA ILE A 3 48.88 3.50 -114.86
C ILE A 3 47.56 3.85 -114.17
N VAL A 4 46.43 3.77 -114.88
CA VAL A 4 45.09 4.09 -114.37
C VAL A 4 44.54 2.97 -113.48
N ALA A 5 44.91 1.71 -113.76
CA ALA A 5 44.52 0.56 -112.94
C ALA A 5 45.25 0.54 -111.59
N LYS A 6 46.56 0.79 -111.57
CA LYS A 6 47.38 0.84 -110.34
C LYS A 6 47.02 1.99 -109.40
N SER A 7 46.59 3.14 -109.93
CA SER A 7 46.07 4.25 -109.12
C SER A 7 44.71 3.95 -108.49
N GLY A 8 43.88 3.13 -109.13
CA GLY A 8 42.57 2.70 -108.61
C GLY A 8 42.70 1.68 -107.47
N GLU A 9 43.58 0.70 -107.61
CA GLU A 9 43.84 -0.32 -106.58
C GLU A 9 44.47 0.26 -105.31
N GLY A 10 45.43 1.20 -105.44
CA GLY A 10 46.02 1.88 -104.29
C GLY A 10 45.04 2.78 -103.54
N SER A 11 44.12 3.45 -104.26
CA SER A 11 43.06 4.26 -103.66
C SER A 11 42.00 3.40 -102.97
N GLN A 12 41.66 2.24 -103.54
CA GLN A 12 40.73 1.29 -102.92
C GLN A 12 41.34 0.66 -101.66
N ALA A 13 42.61 0.24 -101.70
CA ALA A 13 43.30 -0.31 -100.54
C ALA A 13 43.41 0.68 -99.37
N ALA A 14 43.66 1.97 -99.65
CA ALA A 14 43.66 3.02 -98.64
C ALA A 14 42.25 3.29 -98.07
N THR A 15 41.22 3.23 -98.92
CA THR A 15 39.81 3.38 -98.51
C THR A 15 39.35 2.19 -97.67
N ASP A 16 39.75 0.97 -98.03
CA ASP A 16 39.47 -0.25 -97.28
C ASP A 16 40.20 -0.24 -95.94
N ALA A 17 41.45 0.22 -95.89
CA ALA A 17 42.18 0.39 -94.64
C ALA A 17 41.49 1.41 -93.72
N LEU A 18 40.99 2.52 -94.28
CA LEU A 18 40.23 3.52 -93.53
C LEU A 18 38.88 2.97 -93.05
N GLY A 19 38.14 2.25 -93.89
CA GLY A 19 36.86 1.63 -93.54
C GLY A 19 36.99 0.54 -92.47
N ASN A 20 38.00 -0.32 -92.59
CA ASN A 20 38.34 -1.32 -91.58
C ASN A 20 38.77 -0.65 -90.25
N SER A 21 39.60 0.40 -90.32
CA SER A 21 40.01 1.17 -89.14
C SER A 21 38.82 1.86 -88.48
N LEU A 22 37.90 2.44 -89.26
CA LEU A 22 36.68 3.07 -88.74
C LEU A 22 35.77 2.05 -88.06
N ALA A 23 35.49 0.91 -88.70
CA ALA A 23 34.67 -0.16 -88.11
C ALA A 23 35.29 -0.70 -86.81
N GLN A 24 36.61 -0.91 -86.79
CA GLN A 24 37.33 -1.33 -85.59
C GLN A 24 37.26 -0.27 -84.47
N ASN A 25 37.42 1.01 -84.81
CA ASN A 25 37.37 2.11 -83.84
C ASN A 25 35.95 2.37 -83.31
N LEU A 26 34.91 2.12 -84.10
CA LEU A 26 33.52 2.13 -83.64
C LEU A 26 33.25 0.96 -82.69
N GLY A 27 33.85 -0.22 -82.93
CA GLY A 27 33.60 -1.41 -82.12
C GLY A 27 32.15 -1.85 -82.22
N GLY A 28 31.56 -2.37 -81.14
CA GLY A 28 30.13 -2.77 -81.13
C GLY A 28 29.77 -3.79 -82.22
N SER A 29 30.72 -4.64 -82.62
CA SER A 29 30.54 -5.58 -83.74
C SER A 29 30.38 -4.93 -85.14
N SER A 30 30.75 -3.65 -85.31
CA SER A 30 30.87 -3.04 -86.64
C SER A 30 31.87 -3.77 -87.53
N THR A 31 31.55 -3.86 -88.81
CA THR A 31 32.37 -4.50 -89.86
C THR A 31 32.44 -3.60 -91.10
N TYR A 32 33.50 -3.73 -91.89
CA TYR A 32 33.62 -3.08 -93.19
C TYR A 32 33.64 -4.13 -94.30
N LYS A 33 32.74 -3.98 -95.28
CA LYS A 33 32.67 -4.86 -96.45
C LYS A 33 32.13 -4.09 -97.65
N ASP A 34 32.77 -4.26 -98.80
CA ASP A 34 32.33 -3.74 -100.10
C ASP A 34 32.02 -2.22 -100.07
N GLY A 35 32.87 -1.42 -99.42
CA GLY A 35 32.71 0.04 -99.34
C GLY A 35 31.78 0.56 -98.24
N VAL A 36 31.16 -0.33 -97.45
CA VAL A 36 30.19 0.04 -96.41
C VAL A 36 30.66 -0.39 -95.02
N VAL A 37 30.55 0.51 -94.05
CA VAL A 37 30.70 0.21 -92.61
C VAL A 37 29.32 -0.08 -92.03
N THR A 38 29.16 -1.23 -91.36
CA THR A 38 27.93 -1.55 -90.63
C THR A 38 27.87 -0.76 -89.32
N ALA A 39 26.67 -0.31 -88.95
CA ALA A 39 26.46 0.42 -87.69
C ALA A 39 26.87 -0.45 -86.49
N PRO A 40 27.47 0.15 -85.45
CA PRO A 40 27.78 -0.59 -84.22
C PRO A 40 26.48 -1.02 -83.53
N ASN A 41 26.60 -1.99 -82.63
CA ASN A 41 25.54 -2.48 -81.78
C ASN A 41 26.06 -2.49 -80.34
N TYR A 42 25.92 -1.36 -79.65
CA TYR A 42 26.30 -1.23 -78.24
C TYR A 42 25.19 -1.79 -77.35
N GLN A 43 25.51 -2.79 -76.54
CA GLN A 43 24.58 -3.32 -75.54
C GLN A 43 24.60 -2.43 -74.28
N ILE A 44 23.42 -2.04 -73.82
CA ILE A 44 23.22 -1.14 -72.68
C ILE A 44 22.33 -1.82 -71.66
N THR A 45 22.73 -1.85 -70.39
CA THR A 45 21.88 -2.27 -69.28
C THR A 45 21.15 -1.06 -68.72
N ASN A 46 19.83 -1.08 -68.77
CA ASN A 46 18.95 -0.03 -68.26
C ASN A 46 18.83 -0.11 -66.73
N LEU A 47 18.34 0.96 -66.10
CA LEU A 47 18.21 1.05 -64.63
C LEU A 47 17.26 0.00 -64.02
N ASP A 48 16.30 -0.49 -64.79
CA ASP A 48 15.38 -1.56 -64.41
C ASP A 48 15.97 -2.98 -64.61
N GLY A 49 17.23 -3.07 -65.05
CA GLY A 49 17.94 -4.31 -65.31
C GLY A 49 17.71 -4.92 -66.70
N THR A 50 16.89 -4.29 -67.56
CA THR A 50 16.68 -4.76 -68.94
C THR A 50 17.82 -4.35 -69.87
N SER A 51 17.97 -5.01 -71.02
CA SER A 51 18.98 -4.67 -72.04
C SER A 51 18.36 -3.94 -73.23
N SER A 52 19.05 -2.90 -73.71
CA SER A 52 18.75 -2.19 -74.96
C SER A 52 19.99 -2.12 -75.86
N THR A 53 19.81 -1.72 -77.12
CA THR A 53 20.91 -1.54 -78.08
C THR A 53 20.95 -0.12 -78.64
N ALA A 54 22.16 0.41 -78.87
CA ALA A 54 22.38 1.68 -79.55
C ALA A 54 23.22 1.50 -80.81
N ALA A 55 22.75 2.11 -81.91
CA ALA A 55 23.40 2.03 -83.22
C ALA A 55 24.44 3.13 -83.45
N THR A 56 24.56 4.08 -82.53
CA THR A 56 25.52 5.19 -82.59
C THR A 56 26.18 5.42 -81.23
N VAL A 57 27.37 6.02 -81.24
CA VAL A 57 28.07 6.43 -80.01
C VAL A 57 27.25 7.48 -79.23
N GLY A 58 26.60 8.41 -79.94
CA GLY A 58 25.79 9.47 -79.33
C GLY A 58 24.59 8.93 -78.55
N ASP A 59 23.88 7.95 -79.11
CA ASP A 59 22.74 7.31 -78.44
C ASP A 59 23.21 6.51 -77.23
N ALA A 60 24.33 5.78 -77.36
CA ALA A 60 24.90 5.04 -76.24
C ALA A 60 25.31 5.95 -75.07
N ILE A 61 25.99 7.06 -75.36
CA ILE A 61 26.37 8.07 -74.37
C ILE A 61 25.13 8.73 -73.75
N SER A 62 24.10 9.03 -74.55
CA SER A 62 22.87 9.67 -74.07
C SER A 62 22.09 8.77 -73.12
N SER A 63 22.03 7.46 -73.42
CA SER A 63 21.43 6.46 -72.54
C SER A 63 22.20 6.35 -71.22
N LEU A 64 23.53 6.29 -71.26
CA LEU A 64 24.36 6.28 -70.04
C LEU A 64 24.17 7.58 -69.24
N ASN A 65 24.12 8.73 -69.92
CA ASN A 65 23.88 10.02 -69.28
C ASN A 65 22.51 10.07 -68.60
N THR A 66 21.47 9.52 -69.24
CA THR A 66 20.13 9.41 -68.65
C THR A 66 20.15 8.53 -67.40
N ALA A 67 20.85 7.39 -67.46
CA ALA A 67 20.97 6.49 -66.31
C ALA A 67 21.64 7.16 -65.10
N VAL A 68 22.76 7.87 -65.30
CA VAL A 68 23.49 8.53 -64.20
C VAL A 68 22.84 9.83 -63.70
N THR A 69 21.94 10.43 -64.49
CA THR A 69 21.22 11.67 -64.11
C THR A 69 19.81 11.42 -63.58
N THR A 70 19.24 10.22 -63.78
CA THR A 70 17.97 9.82 -63.17
C THR A 70 18.17 9.73 -61.64
N PRO A 71 17.35 10.43 -60.84
CA PRO A 71 17.55 10.47 -59.40
C PRO A 71 17.07 9.19 -58.70
N LEU A 72 17.67 8.93 -57.54
CA LEU A 72 17.17 7.97 -56.57
C LEU A 72 16.03 8.59 -55.76
N ASN A 73 14.86 7.94 -55.76
CA ASN A 73 13.69 8.40 -55.03
C ASN A 73 13.53 7.65 -53.71
N PHE A 74 13.31 8.38 -52.62
CA PHE A 74 13.11 7.84 -51.27
C PHE A 74 11.77 8.33 -50.71
N SER A 75 10.96 7.42 -50.17
CA SER A 75 9.72 7.73 -49.47
C SER A 75 9.83 7.34 -48.00
N GLY A 76 9.10 8.05 -47.13
CA GLY A 76 8.93 7.67 -45.72
C GLY A 76 7.45 7.49 -45.39
N ASP A 77 7.17 7.10 -44.14
CA ASP A 77 5.80 6.90 -43.63
C ASP A 77 4.95 8.18 -43.67
N LYS A 78 5.61 9.35 -43.71
CA LYS A 78 4.99 10.68 -43.82
C LYS A 78 5.78 11.56 -44.78
N GLY A 79 5.14 12.63 -45.27
CA GLY A 79 5.75 13.61 -46.17
C GLY A 79 5.61 13.24 -47.66
N THR A 80 6.28 14.00 -48.53
CA THR A 80 6.18 13.87 -50.00
C THR A 80 7.34 13.09 -50.65
N GLY A 81 8.27 12.55 -49.84
CA GLY A 81 9.48 11.89 -50.32
C GLY A 81 10.59 12.85 -50.77
N SER A 82 11.70 12.29 -51.22
CA SER A 82 12.90 13.00 -51.68
C SER A 82 13.46 12.36 -52.96
N SER A 83 14.07 13.18 -53.83
CA SER A 83 14.67 12.76 -55.09
C SER A 83 16.12 13.26 -55.13
N ASN A 84 17.07 12.33 -55.15
CA ASN A 84 18.50 12.61 -54.95
C ASN A 84 19.30 12.16 -56.16
N LYS A 85 20.09 13.06 -56.74
CA LYS A 85 20.95 12.73 -57.88
C LYS A 85 22.14 11.89 -57.43
N LEU A 86 22.68 11.06 -58.33
CA LEU A 86 23.91 10.33 -58.05
C LEU A 86 25.04 11.31 -57.67
N GLY A 87 25.83 10.95 -56.65
CA GLY A 87 26.90 11.81 -56.11
C GLY A 87 26.43 12.88 -55.10
N SER A 88 25.12 12.99 -54.83
CA SER A 88 24.62 13.84 -53.73
C SER A 88 24.65 13.12 -52.38
N THR A 89 24.59 13.89 -51.29
CA THR A 89 24.50 13.37 -49.92
C THR A 89 23.05 13.36 -49.45
N LEU A 90 22.56 12.20 -48.97
CA LEU A 90 21.30 12.07 -48.26
C LEU A 90 21.58 11.97 -46.75
N ALA A 91 21.06 12.91 -45.96
CA ALA A 91 21.10 12.82 -44.51
C ALA A 91 19.88 12.05 -44.00
N VAL A 92 20.12 11.05 -43.13
CA VAL A 92 19.08 10.43 -42.30
C VAL A 92 19.23 11.01 -40.91
N VAL A 93 18.30 11.86 -40.52
CA VAL A 93 18.38 12.64 -39.28
C VAL A 93 17.49 12.03 -38.21
N GLY A 94 18.04 11.90 -36.99
CA GLY A 94 17.28 11.60 -35.80
C GLY A 94 16.67 12.85 -35.15
N ASP A 95 16.30 12.74 -33.89
CA ASP A 95 15.76 13.82 -33.06
C ASP A 95 16.28 13.71 -31.62
N SER A 96 15.65 14.40 -30.66
CA SER A 96 16.04 14.32 -29.25
C SER A 96 15.97 12.91 -28.65
N ASN A 97 15.21 11.99 -29.26
CA ASN A 97 14.96 10.63 -28.79
C ASN A 97 15.56 9.55 -29.71
N ILE A 98 15.93 9.90 -30.94
CA ILE A 98 16.48 8.98 -31.94
C ILE A 98 17.86 9.46 -32.39
N THR A 99 18.84 8.55 -32.39
CA THR A 99 20.14 8.75 -33.01
C THR A 99 20.24 7.93 -34.29
N THR A 100 20.79 8.55 -35.33
CA THR A 100 21.10 7.90 -36.61
C THR A 100 22.62 7.90 -36.82
N THR A 101 23.17 6.81 -37.35
CA THR A 101 24.61 6.71 -37.66
C THR A 101 24.79 5.99 -38.98
N ALA A 102 25.46 6.65 -39.92
CA ALA A 102 25.82 6.06 -41.21
C ALA A 102 27.27 5.58 -41.17
N THR A 103 27.48 4.34 -41.59
CA THR A 103 28.80 3.73 -41.81
C THR A 103 28.81 3.10 -43.21
N GLN A 104 29.95 2.51 -43.61
CA GLN A 104 29.98 1.77 -44.86
C GLN A 104 28.92 0.67 -44.85
N ASP A 105 28.07 0.65 -45.88
CA ASP A 105 27.00 -0.33 -46.13
C ASP A 105 25.87 -0.39 -45.08
N GLN A 106 25.83 0.52 -44.10
CA GLN A 106 24.84 0.50 -43.03
C GLN A 106 24.37 1.89 -42.60
N ILE A 107 23.10 1.96 -42.23
CA ILE A 107 22.54 3.04 -41.42
C ILE A 107 21.92 2.40 -40.18
N ALA A 108 22.41 2.78 -39.00
CA ALA A 108 21.81 2.41 -37.73
C ALA A 108 20.84 3.51 -37.29
N VAL A 109 19.65 3.10 -36.84
CA VAL A 109 18.65 3.98 -36.22
C VAL A 109 18.34 3.41 -34.84
N THR A 110 18.62 4.18 -33.79
CA THR A 110 18.54 3.70 -32.41
C THR A 110 17.83 4.69 -31.51
N LEU A 111 17.09 4.20 -30.51
CA LEU A 111 16.60 5.04 -29.42
C LEU A 111 17.76 5.52 -28.55
N ASN A 112 17.66 6.76 -28.10
CA ASN A 112 18.54 7.31 -27.09
C ASN A 112 18.26 6.62 -25.74
N LYS A 113 19.28 6.58 -24.86
CA LYS A 113 19.13 5.96 -23.53
C LYS A 113 18.14 6.73 -22.66
N ASP A 114 18.22 8.06 -22.75
CA ASP A 114 17.29 8.97 -22.09
C ASP A 114 16.29 9.47 -23.12
N LEU A 115 15.00 9.34 -22.80
CA LEU A 115 13.91 9.77 -23.65
C LEU A 115 13.17 10.93 -23.00
N THR A 116 12.93 11.98 -23.78
CA THR A 116 12.05 13.10 -23.40
C THR A 116 10.73 12.92 -24.12
N ILE A 117 9.71 12.44 -23.39
CA ILE A 117 8.39 12.10 -23.92
C ILE A 117 7.31 12.48 -22.90
N ASP A 118 6.10 12.79 -23.40
CA ASP A 118 5.00 13.25 -22.54
C ASP A 118 4.40 12.12 -21.68
N SER A 119 4.30 10.91 -22.25
CA SER A 119 3.79 9.74 -21.53
C SER A 119 4.20 8.42 -22.18
N ILE A 120 4.18 7.35 -21.38
CA ILE A 120 4.27 5.96 -21.83
C ILE A 120 2.95 5.28 -21.47
N THR A 121 2.32 4.60 -22.41
CA THR A 121 1.21 3.68 -22.15
C THR A 121 1.63 2.26 -22.47
N ALA A 122 1.60 1.38 -21.48
CA ALA A 122 2.00 -0.03 -21.57
C ALA A 122 0.90 -0.90 -20.95
N GLY A 123 -0.01 -1.37 -21.80
CA GLY A 123 -1.22 -2.07 -21.36
C GLY A 123 -2.06 -1.18 -20.44
N ASN A 124 -2.29 -1.64 -19.22
CA ASN A 124 -3.07 -0.95 -18.19
C ASN A 124 -2.31 0.13 -17.42
N SER A 125 -1.01 0.29 -17.70
CA SER A 125 -0.12 1.24 -17.03
C SER A 125 0.10 2.47 -17.90
N LYS A 126 0.00 3.64 -17.30
CA LYS A 126 0.35 4.92 -17.90
C LYS A 126 1.33 5.66 -16.99
N LEU A 127 2.51 5.98 -17.52
CA LEU A 127 3.46 6.89 -16.89
C LEU A 127 3.35 8.25 -17.56
N ASP A 128 3.11 9.30 -16.78
CA ASP A 128 3.08 10.69 -17.23
C ASP A 128 3.54 11.65 -16.11
N ASN A 129 3.33 12.96 -16.28
CA ASN A 129 3.71 13.98 -15.30
C ASN A 129 3.04 13.82 -13.91
N SER A 130 1.94 13.06 -13.81
CA SER A 130 1.28 12.74 -12.54
C SER A 130 1.92 11.55 -11.82
N GLY A 131 2.87 10.86 -12.48
CA GLY A 131 3.49 9.64 -12.02
C GLY A 131 2.97 8.39 -12.74
N LEU A 132 2.94 7.25 -12.05
CA LEU A 132 2.49 5.97 -12.60
C LEU A 132 1.04 5.69 -12.21
N THR A 133 0.16 5.59 -13.18
CA THR A 133 -1.21 5.11 -13.01
C THR A 133 -1.35 3.69 -13.55
N VAL A 134 -1.94 2.79 -12.78
CA VAL A 134 -2.34 1.44 -13.20
C VAL A 134 -3.84 1.29 -13.03
N LYS A 135 -4.56 0.94 -14.10
CA LYS A 135 -6.02 0.71 -14.07
C LYS A 135 -6.35 -0.73 -14.43
N ASN A 136 -6.96 -1.48 -13.52
CA ASN A 136 -7.40 -2.85 -13.79
C ASN A 136 -8.86 -3.03 -13.35
N GLY A 137 -9.77 -3.00 -14.32
CA GLY A 137 -11.21 -2.95 -14.06
C GLY A 137 -11.57 -1.72 -13.22
N ASN A 138 -12.23 -1.94 -12.10
CA ASN A 138 -12.63 -0.88 -11.17
C ASN A 138 -11.50 -0.42 -10.24
N ASN A 139 -10.35 -1.10 -10.26
CA ASN A 139 -9.22 -0.74 -9.42
C ASN A 139 -8.31 0.26 -10.10
N THR A 140 -7.86 1.26 -9.34
CA THR A 140 -6.87 2.25 -9.76
C THR A 140 -5.76 2.31 -8.72
N ALA A 141 -4.51 2.34 -9.16
CA ALA A 141 -3.36 2.63 -8.32
C ALA A 141 -2.59 3.77 -8.98
N LEU A 142 -2.41 4.86 -8.25
CA LEU A 142 -1.60 5.99 -8.65
C LEU A 142 -0.43 6.11 -7.69
N TYR A 143 0.79 6.13 -8.23
CA TYR A 143 1.98 6.58 -7.52
C TYR A 143 2.43 7.90 -8.13
N GLY A 144 2.40 8.98 -7.35
CA GLY A 144 2.73 10.33 -7.79
C GLY A 144 3.43 11.14 -6.70
N ALA A 145 3.54 12.45 -6.92
CA ALA A 145 4.20 13.37 -5.98
C ALA A 145 3.59 13.34 -4.57
N ASP A 146 2.27 13.10 -4.47
CA ASP A 146 1.54 13.02 -3.20
C ASP A 146 1.60 11.61 -2.55
N GLY A 147 2.37 10.68 -3.12
CA GLY A 147 2.51 9.30 -2.64
C GLY A 147 1.65 8.31 -3.43
N ILE A 148 1.09 7.32 -2.72
CA ILE A 148 0.25 6.26 -3.29
C ILE A 148 -1.22 6.57 -3.02
N ASN A 149 -2.04 6.57 -4.07
CA ASN A 149 -3.48 6.68 -3.99
C ASN A 149 -4.11 5.46 -4.69
N LEU A 150 -4.90 4.70 -3.94
CA LEU A 150 -5.61 3.54 -4.45
C LEU A 150 -7.11 3.83 -4.48
N ASN A 151 -7.76 3.45 -5.59
CA ASN A 151 -9.19 3.52 -5.79
C ASN A 151 -9.74 4.92 -5.48
N ASN A 152 -9.07 5.93 -6.03
CA ASN A 152 -9.50 7.33 -6.01
C ASN A 152 -9.72 7.89 -4.59
N GLY A 153 -8.78 7.59 -3.68
CA GLY A 153 -8.76 8.08 -2.30
C GLY A 153 -9.30 7.09 -1.27
N ALA A 154 -9.73 5.89 -1.67
CA ALA A 154 -10.18 4.87 -0.72
C ALA A 154 -9.05 4.44 0.23
N VAL A 155 -7.82 4.35 -0.30
CA VAL A 155 -6.60 4.17 0.50
C VAL A 155 -5.54 5.13 0.01
N THR A 156 -4.89 5.84 0.93
CA THR A 156 -3.77 6.73 0.61
C THR A 156 -2.59 6.44 1.52
N VAL A 157 -1.38 6.43 0.94
CA VAL A 157 -0.11 6.38 1.68
C VAL A 157 0.74 7.55 1.23
N ASN A 158 1.06 8.46 2.16
CA ASN A 158 1.81 9.67 1.87
C ASN A 158 2.73 10.04 3.05
N LYS A 159 3.29 11.25 3.02
CA LYS A 159 4.17 11.75 4.10
C LYS A 159 3.53 11.75 5.50
N ASP A 160 2.20 11.74 5.59
CA ASP A 160 1.46 11.76 6.85
C ASP A 160 1.15 10.35 7.37
N GLY A 161 1.29 9.31 6.53
CA GLY A 161 1.09 7.90 6.88
C GLY A 161 0.08 7.18 5.97
N LEU A 162 -0.64 6.20 6.54
CA LEU A 162 -1.68 5.40 5.88
C LEU A 162 -3.07 5.86 6.33
N THR A 163 -3.95 6.13 5.37
CA THR A 163 -5.36 6.44 5.63
C THR A 163 -6.28 5.56 4.78
N ILE A 164 -7.33 5.02 5.40
CA ILE A 164 -8.43 4.33 4.72
C ILE A 164 -9.69 5.17 4.89
N ALA A 165 -10.31 5.60 3.79
CA ALA A 165 -11.50 6.45 3.83
C ALA A 165 -12.66 5.74 4.56
N GLY A 166 -13.24 6.39 5.57
CA GLY A 166 -14.30 5.82 6.41
C GLY A 166 -13.84 4.67 7.32
N GLY A 167 -12.54 4.40 7.39
CA GLY A 167 -11.94 3.31 8.13
C GLY A 167 -10.81 3.75 9.07
N PRO A 168 -9.96 2.80 9.49
CA PRO A 168 -8.80 3.10 10.31
C PRO A 168 -7.74 3.93 9.58
N SER A 169 -6.88 4.60 10.36
CA SER A 169 -5.68 5.27 9.85
C SER A 169 -4.51 5.13 10.84
N VAL A 170 -3.31 5.19 10.29
CA VAL A 170 -2.05 5.21 11.04
C VAL A 170 -1.23 6.37 10.49
N THR A 171 -1.13 7.43 11.29
CA THR A 171 -0.49 8.68 10.87
C THR A 171 0.51 9.17 11.91
N SER A 172 1.21 10.26 11.62
CA SER A 172 2.04 10.96 12.60
C SER A 172 1.27 11.43 13.85
N ALA A 173 -0.06 11.58 13.77
CA ALA A 173 -0.93 11.89 14.90
C ALA A 173 -1.29 10.66 15.77
N GLY A 174 -0.90 9.45 15.34
CA GLY A 174 -1.19 8.19 16.01
C GLY A 174 -2.13 7.27 15.21
N ILE A 175 -2.79 6.36 15.94
CA ILE A 175 -3.68 5.34 15.37
C ILE A 175 -5.13 5.71 15.64
N ASN A 176 -5.95 5.75 14.60
CA ASN A 176 -7.40 5.86 14.71
C ASN A 176 -8.04 4.55 14.24
N ALA A 177 -8.85 3.92 15.08
CA ALA A 177 -9.52 2.66 14.77
C ALA A 177 -10.79 2.81 13.88
N GLY A 178 -11.21 4.04 13.54
CA GLY A 178 -12.33 4.28 12.62
C GLY A 178 -13.67 3.81 13.17
N ASN A 179 -13.93 4.01 14.47
CA ASN A 179 -15.11 3.51 15.18
C ASN A 179 -15.33 1.99 14.99
N LYS A 180 -14.24 1.22 14.91
CA LYS A 180 -14.26 -0.24 14.90
C LYS A 180 -13.59 -0.76 16.17
N THR A 181 -13.95 -1.98 16.52
CA THR A 181 -13.27 -2.72 17.58
C THR A 181 -11.84 -3.06 17.13
N ILE A 182 -10.89 -2.96 18.06
CA ILE A 182 -9.55 -3.51 17.89
C ILE A 182 -9.58 -4.91 18.52
N SER A 183 -9.64 -5.95 17.70
CA SER A 183 -9.65 -7.35 18.14
C SER A 183 -8.23 -7.91 18.24
N ASN A 184 -8.11 -9.10 18.84
CA ASN A 184 -6.83 -9.82 18.97
C ASN A 184 -5.73 -9.04 19.70
N VAL A 185 -6.13 -8.21 20.66
CA VAL A 185 -5.21 -7.55 21.61
C VAL A 185 -4.84 -8.57 22.68
N ALA A 186 -3.57 -8.97 22.72
CA ALA A 186 -3.03 -9.84 23.76
C ALA A 186 -3.14 -9.17 25.14
N ASP A 187 -2.98 -9.95 26.21
CA ASP A 187 -2.96 -9.39 27.57
C ASP A 187 -1.81 -8.37 27.70
N ALA A 188 -2.14 -7.17 28.18
CA ALA A 188 -1.19 -6.13 28.50
C ALA A 188 -0.21 -6.61 29.59
N VAL A 189 1.09 -6.42 29.36
CA VAL A 189 2.17 -6.76 30.30
C VAL A 189 2.85 -5.50 30.83
N ASN A 190 3.07 -4.52 29.94
CA ASN A 190 3.73 -3.26 30.26
C ASN A 190 2.70 -2.16 30.58
N ALA A 191 3.16 -1.11 31.26
CA ALA A 191 2.30 0.01 31.68
C ALA A 191 1.66 0.79 30.51
N ASN A 192 2.23 0.70 29.31
CA ASN A 192 1.78 1.40 28.11
C ASN A 192 1.13 0.47 27.06
N ASP A 193 0.87 -0.79 27.41
CA ASP A 193 0.14 -1.71 26.56
C ASP A 193 -1.38 -1.41 26.62
N ALA A 194 -2.08 -1.66 25.52
CA ALA A 194 -3.54 -1.60 25.52
C ALA A 194 -4.12 -2.80 26.26
N VAL A 195 -5.03 -2.57 27.21
CA VAL A 195 -5.74 -3.64 27.92
C VAL A 195 -6.87 -4.21 27.06
N ASN A 196 -7.05 -5.52 27.10
CA ASN A 196 -8.22 -6.15 26.49
C ASN A 196 -9.39 -6.27 27.51
N LYS A 197 -10.58 -6.64 27.01
CA LYS A 197 -11.78 -6.75 27.86
C LYS A 197 -11.65 -7.83 28.94
N ALA A 198 -10.92 -8.92 28.68
CA ALA A 198 -10.78 -10.01 29.65
C ALA A 198 -10.03 -9.55 30.91
N GLN A 199 -8.97 -8.74 30.74
CA GLN A 199 -8.25 -8.14 31.86
C GLN A 199 -9.14 -7.19 32.68
N LEU A 200 -9.96 -6.37 32.02
CA LEU A 200 -10.91 -5.49 32.69
C LEU A 200 -11.98 -6.28 33.47
N ASP A 201 -12.56 -7.31 32.85
CA ASP A 201 -13.56 -8.18 33.50
C ASP A 201 -12.97 -8.92 34.72
N ALA A 202 -11.72 -9.36 34.63
CA ALA A 202 -11.02 -10.00 35.75
C ALA A 202 -10.79 -9.03 36.91
N ALA A 203 -10.40 -7.79 36.63
CA ALA A 203 -10.23 -6.75 37.64
C ALA A 203 -11.57 -6.43 38.35
N SER A 204 -12.66 -6.30 37.61
CA SER A 204 -14.00 -6.07 38.18
C SER A 204 -14.44 -7.22 39.08
N LYS A 205 -14.28 -8.47 38.64
CA LYS A 205 -14.61 -9.66 39.44
C LYS A 205 -13.78 -9.73 40.73
N ALA A 206 -12.49 -9.37 40.67
CA ALA A 206 -11.63 -9.34 41.84
C ALA A 206 -12.10 -8.32 42.88
N GLN A 207 -12.63 -7.18 42.44
CA GLN A 207 -13.19 -6.16 43.32
C GLN A 207 -14.50 -6.62 43.99
N ASP A 208 -15.41 -7.23 43.22
CA ASP A 208 -16.66 -7.78 43.76
C ASP A 208 -16.38 -8.85 44.81
N GLY A 209 -15.39 -9.70 44.57
CA GLY A 209 -14.92 -10.71 45.53
C GLY A 209 -14.44 -10.12 46.85
N LYS A 210 -13.63 -9.05 46.82
CA LYS A 210 -13.18 -8.36 48.05
C LYS A 210 -14.33 -7.75 48.83
N SER A 211 -15.29 -7.13 48.15
CA SER A 211 -16.49 -6.57 48.77
C SER A 211 -17.32 -7.65 49.45
N ALA A 212 -17.49 -8.81 48.80
CA ALA A 212 -18.16 -9.96 49.38
C ALA A 212 -17.44 -10.47 50.64
N THR A 213 -16.13 -10.69 50.57
CA THR A 213 -15.35 -11.12 51.73
C THR A 213 -15.44 -10.15 52.90
N LEU A 214 -15.36 -8.83 52.64
CA LEU A 214 -15.50 -7.83 53.70
C LEU A 214 -16.92 -7.83 54.29
N GLY A 215 -17.95 -7.88 53.46
CA GLY A 215 -19.34 -7.95 53.91
C GLY A 215 -19.63 -9.18 54.76
N GLU A 216 -19.20 -10.36 54.31
CA GLU A 216 -19.34 -11.63 55.04
C GLU A 216 -18.59 -11.60 56.38
N SER A 217 -17.36 -11.06 56.40
CA SER A 217 -16.60 -10.94 57.64
C SER A 217 -17.25 -9.96 58.63
N THR A 218 -17.83 -8.87 58.12
CA THR A 218 -18.57 -7.89 58.95
C THR A 218 -19.84 -8.52 59.52
N ALA A 219 -20.62 -9.22 58.70
CA ALA A 219 -21.81 -9.96 59.15
C ALA A 219 -21.44 -11.00 60.23
N THR A 220 -20.37 -11.77 59.99
CA THR A 220 -19.85 -12.74 60.96
C THR A 220 -19.42 -12.09 62.27
N ALA A 221 -18.73 -10.94 62.20
CA ALA A 221 -18.26 -10.21 63.38
C ALA A 221 -19.42 -9.59 64.18
N LEU A 222 -20.48 -9.14 63.51
CA LEU A 222 -21.70 -8.69 64.18
C LEU A 222 -22.44 -9.87 64.84
N GLY A 223 -22.46 -11.04 64.22
CA GLY A 223 -23.22 -12.19 64.72
C GLY A 223 -24.72 -11.91 64.71
N GLY A 224 -25.48 -12.53 65.64
CA GLY A 224 -26.92 -12.31 65.76
C GLY A 224 -27.67 -12.53 64.44
N ASP A 225 -27.34 -13.57 63.67
CA ASP A 225 -27.96 -13.84 62.36
C ASP A 225 -27.77 -12.77 61.27
N ALA A 226 -26.85 -11.80 61.45
CA ALA A 226 -26.46 -10.89 60.38
C ALA A 226 -25.87 -11.67 59.18
N LYS A 227 -26.19 -11.23 57.96
CA LYS A 227 -25.74 -11.85 56.70
C LYS A 227 -25.26 -10.79 55.73
N TYR A 228 -24.44 -11.18 54.76
CA TYR A 228 -24.15 -10.36 53.60
C TYR A 228 -24.92 -10.87 52.39
N GLU A 229 -25.88 -10.08 51.91
CA GLU A 229 -26.73 -10.44 50.78
C GLU A 229 -26.93 -9.21 49.89
N ASN A 230 -26.85 -9.40 48.56
CA ASN A 230 -27.07 -8.35 47.56
C ASN A 230 -26.27 -7.06 47.78
N GLY A 231 -25.02 -7.18 48.24
CA GLY A 231 -24.15 -6.02 48.45
C GLY A 231 -24.31 -5.32 49.80
N VAL A 232 -25.14 -5.84 50.70
CA VAL A 232 -25.47 -5.19 51.99
C VAL A 232 -25.33 -6.18 53.13
N VAL A 233 -24.83 -5.71 54.28
CA VAL A 233 -24.87 -6.46 55.54
C VAL A 233 -26.23 -6.23 56.19
N THR A 234 -27.00 -7.29 56.39
CA THR A 234 -28.29 -7.23 57.09
C THR A 234 -28.07 -6.94 58.58
N SER A 235 -29.03 -6.28 59.22
CA SER A 235 -28.95 -6.03 60.66
C SER A 235 -28.86 -7.33 61.46
N PRO A 236 -28.07 -7.38 62.55
CA PRO A 236 -28.14 -8.47 63.51
C PRO A 236 -29.48 -8.48 64.25
N ASN A 237 -29.74 -9.56 64.96
CA ASN A 237 -30.89 -9.82 65.82
C ASN A 237 -30.36 -10.37 67.15
N TYR A 238 -30.02 -9.48 68.08
CA TYR A 238 -29.54 -9.88 69.40
C TYR A 238 -30.72 -10.17 70.32
N GLN A 239 -30.86 -11.42 70.76
CA GLN A 239 -31.88 -11.84 71.72
C GLN A 239 -31.49 -11.37 73.13
N ILE A 240 -32.39 -10.69 73.82
CA ILE A 240 -32.19 -10.13 75.17
C ILE A 240 -33.27 -10.69 76.10
N THR A 241 -32.87 -11.24 77.24
CA THR A 241 -33.80 -11.60 78.33
C THR A 241 -33.85 -10.44 79.31
N ASN A 242 -35.05 -9.88 79.49
CA ASN A 242 -35.32 -8.75 80.36
C ASN A 242 -35.42 -9.20 81.83
N LEU A 243 -35.34 -8.26 82.77
CA LEU A 243 -35.39 -8.54 84.21
C LEU A 243 -36.69 -9.21 84.68
N ASP A 244 -37.80 -9.00 83.96
CA ASP A 244 -39.10 -9.63 84.22
C ASP A 244 -39.23 -11.04 83.60
N GLY A 245 -38.18 -11.54 82.95
CA GLY A 245 -38.15 -12.84 82.26
C GLY A 245 -38.73 -12.81 80.84
N SER A 246 -39.21 -11.67 80.34
CA SER A 246 -39.63 -11.53 78.93
C SER A 246 -38.43 -11.42 77.98
N ASN A 247 -38.63 -11.70 76.69
CA ASN A 247 -37.59 -11.56 75.68
C ASN A 247 -37.85 -10.34 74.78
N SER A 248 -36.78 -9.63 74.43
CA SER A 248 -36.76 -8.56 73.43
C SER A 248 -35.62 -8.77 72.42
N THR A 249 -35.57 -7.95 71.37
CA THR A 249 -34.51 -8.00 70.37
C THR A 249 -33.90 -6.63 70.12
N ALA A 250 -32.61 -6.63 69.73
CA ALA A 250 -31.90 -5.43 69.32
C ALA A 250 -31.26 -5.61 67.93
N ALA A 251 -31.45 -4.61 67.07
CA ALA A 251 -30.94 -4.62 65.70
C ALA A 251 -29.53 -4.02 65.55
N THR A 252 -28.96 -3.52 66.64
CA THR A 252 -27.61 -2.94 66.68
C THR A 252 -26.88 -3.36 67.95
N VAL A 253 -25.55 -3.34 67.90
CA VAL A 253 -24.69 -3.59 69.07
C VAL A 253 -24.95 -2.54 70.15
N GLY A 254 -25.15 -1.28 69.76
CA GLY A 254 -25.41 -0.17 70.69
C GLY A 254 -26.70 -0.36 71.49
N ASP A 255 -27.78 -0.77 70.82
CA ASP A 255 -29.06 -1.03 71.47
C ASP A 255 -28.97 -2.23 72.42
N ALA A 256 -28.28 -3.31 72.00
CA ALA A 256 -28.10 -4.50 72.84
C ALA A 256 -27.31 -4.18 74.13
N ILE A 257 -26.18 -3.46 74.00
CA ILE A 257 -25.37 -3.04 75.15
C ILE A 257 -26.15 -2.10 76.05
N SER A 258 -26.93 -1.17 75.49
CA SER A 258 -27.75 -0.23 76.26
C SER A 258 -28.80 -0.95 77.10
N SER A 259 -29.47 -1.96 76.52
CA SER A 259 -30.43 -2.81 77.23
C SER A 259 -29.78 -3.60 78.38
N LEU A 260 -28.61 -4.21 78.13
CA LEU A 260 -27.85 -4.88 79.20
C LEU A 260 -27.43 -3.90 80.30
N ASN A 261 -26.97 -2.71 79.94
CA ASN A 261 -26.56 -1.69 80.90
C ASN A 261 -27.74 -1.19 81.74
N ALA A 262 -28.91 -1.01 81.14
CA ALA A 262 -30.14 -0.69 81.86
C ALA A 262 -30.50 -1.78 82.87
N ALA A 263 -30.40 -3.06 82.48
CA ALA A 263 -30.65 -4.18 83.37
C ALA A 263 -29.67 -4.21 84.56
N VAL A 264 -28.37 -4.06 84.32
CA VAL A 264 -27.33 -4.09 85.37
C VAL A 264 -27.44 -2.91 86.33
N THR A 265 -27.92 -1.75 85.87
CA THR A 265 -28.04 -0.54 86.69
C THR A 265 -29.38 -0.42 87.43
N THR A 266 -30.36 -1.27 87.11
CA THR A 266 -31.65 -1.31 87.81
C THR A 266 -31.48 -1.91 89.21
N PRO A 267 -31.93 -1.22 90.29
CA PRO A 267 -31.79 -1.74 91.66
C PRO A 267 -32.60 -3.01 91.93
N LEU A 268 -32.06 -3.90 92.75
CA LEU A 268 -32.78 -5.02 93.36
C LEU A 268 -33.59 -4.53 94.56
N THR A 269 -34.82 -5.01 94.70
CA THR A 269 -35.71 -4.68 95.83
C THR A 269 -35.82 -5.88 96.76
N PHE A 270 -35.55 -5.69 98.04
CA PHE A 270 -35.72 -6.68 99.09
C PHE A 270 -36.83 -6.23 100.04
N THR A 271 -37.78 -7.12 100.33
CA THR A 271 -38.91 -6.85 101.23
C THR A 271 -38.80 -7.77 102.44
N GLY A 272 -38.91 -7.21 103.64
CA GLY A 272 -39.02 -7.98 104.88
C GLY A 272 -40.47 -8.03 105.40
N ASP A 273 -40.68 -8.63 106.56
CA ASP A 273 -42.00 -8.68 107.23
C ASP A 273 -42.55 -7.27 107.52
N SER A 274 -41.67 -6.27 107.66
CA SER A 274 -42.02 -4.85 107.57
C SER A 274 -40.91 -4.06 106.84
N GLY A 275 -41.31 -3.16 105.93
CA GLY A 275 -40.38 -2.32 105.18
C GLY A 275 -39.73 -2.98 103.95
N SER A 276 -38.95 -2.19 103.21
CA SER A 276 -38.21 -2.62 102.02
C SER A 276 -36.91 -1.81 101.86
N SER A 277 -35.93 -2.41 101.20
CA SER A 277 -34.70 -1.72 100.77
C SER A 277 -34.44 -1.96 99.29
N THR A 278 -33.85 -0.96 98.63
CA THR A 278 -33.37 -1.08 97.25
C THR A 278 -31.86 -0.98 97.23
N ASN A 279 -31.21 -1.93 96.57
CA ASN A 279 -29.76 -2.05 96.54
C ASN A 279 -29.31 -2.30 95.11
N LYS A 280 -28.16 -1.75 94.72
CA LYS A 280 -27.61 -1.98 93.38
C LYS A 280 -26.84 -3.30 93.35
N LEU A 281 -26.74 -3.91 92.18
CA LEU A 281 -25.91 -5.10 92.00
C LEU A 281 -24.47 -4.82 92.46
N GLY A 282 -23.90 -5.73 93.25
CA GLY A 282 -22.55 -5.58 93.84
C GLY A 282 -22.47 -4.76 95.13
N THR A 283 -23.57 -4.19 95.63
CA THR A 283 -23.59 -3.54 96.96
C THR A 283 -23.89 -4.55 98.09
N THR A 284 -23.37 -4.29 99.30
CA THR A 284 -23.63 -5.13 100.48
C THR A 284 -25.00 -4.83 101.07
N LEU A 285 -25.85 -5.86 101.18
CA LEU A 285 -27.06 -5.82 101.99
C LEU A 285 -26.73 -6.34 103.41
N ALA A 286 -26.86 -5.48 104.41
CA ALA A 286 -26.81 -5.91 105.80
C ALA A 286 -28.18 -6.41 106.24
N ILE A 287 -28.25 -7.66 106.73
CA ILE A 287 -29.44 -8.23 107.37
C ILE A 287 -29.15 -8.31 108.86
N THR A 288 -29.90 -7.58 109.68
CA THR A 288 -29.75 -7.55 111.14
C THR A 288 -30.93 -8.26 111.80
N GLY A 289 -30.66 -9.28 112.60
CA GLY A 289 -31.67 -9.88 113.49
C GLY A 289 -31.89 -9.05 114.77
N ASP A 290 -32.96 -9.36 115.50
CA ASP A 290 -33.14 -8.86 116.87
C ASP A 290 -32.34 -9.70 117.87
N ASP A 291 -32.50 -9.43 119.17
CA ASP A 291 -31.78 -10.14 120.24
C ASP A 291 -32.01 -11.66 120.25
N ASN A 292 -33.02 -12.17 119.52
CA ASN A 292 -33.36 -13.60 119.45
C ASN A 292 -32.94 -14.28 118.14
N ILE A 293 -32.45 -13.54 117.13
CA ILE A 293 -32.10 -14.08 115.81
C ILE A 293 -30.65 -13.74 115.45
N THR A 294 -29.77 -14.75 115.42
CA THR A 294 -28.41 -14.60 114.87
C THR A 294 -28.41 -14.86 113.37
N THR A 295 -28.18 -13.82 112.57
CA THR A 295 -28.10 -13.93 111.11
C THR A 295 -26.66 -14.18 110.67
N THR A 296 -26.39 -15.35 110.07
CA THR A 296 -25.08 -15.67 109.49
C THR A 296 -25.22 -15.74 107.97
N ALA A 297 -24.46 -14.93 107.25
CA ALA A 297 -24.33 -15.08 105.80
C ALA A 297 -23.35 -16.22 105.52
N SER A 298 -23.81 -17.25 104.82
CA SER A 298 -22.96 -18.33 104.31
C SER A 298 -23.28 -18.55 102.83
N GLN A 299 -22.26 -18.88 102.03
CA GLN A 299 -22.49 -19.30 100.65
C GLN A 299 -23.05 -20.72 100.68
N GLY A 300 -24.26 -20.91 100.12
CA GLY A 300 -24.87 -22.22 99.89
C GLY A 300 -24.35 -22.88 98.63
#